data_AF-A0A644WZI2-F1
#
_entry.id   AF-A0A644WZI2-F1
#
_cell.length_a   1.000
_cell.length_b   1.000
_cell.length_c   1.000
_cell.angle_alpha   90.00
_cell.angle_beta   90.00
_cell.angle_gamma   90.00
#
_symmetry.space_group_name_H-M   'P 1'
#
loop_
_entity.id
_entity.type
_entity.pdbx_description
1 polymer ?
#
loop_
_entity_poly.entity_id
_entity_poly.type
_entity_poly.pdbx_seq_one_letter_code
_entity_poly.pdbx_strand_id
1 'polypeptide(L)'
;MPGFKCVPEIDGTHSEAAILVDYESKLVIICGSRYAGEIKKSIFSIMNYVLPKMGVFPMHCSANIGRNGDSAVFFGLSGTGKTTLSADPDRMLIGDDEHGWSDDSVFNFEGGCYAKCINLSPEGEPEIYNAIKFGSLVENVVMDPETRQFDFWDDSLAVNSRVGYPVEYIPNAELSGMSPSVPKTVIFLAADAYGVLPPISKLDKNQAMYYFVSGYTSKVAGTEIGVTEPIPTFSTCFGEPFLPLHPSVYAKMLAEKVEKSGAKVYLVNTGWNGTGERMKLSYTRAMVTAALTGEIEKSRFVKDPTFGVAVPTSIEGVPSELLIPENTWADKASYKASCQKLAKSFVENFKRYSHISDEVVKAGPKI
;
A
#
# COMPACT_ATOMS: atom_id res chain seq x y z
N MET A 1 -14.20 16.35 18.99
CA MET A 1 -14.26 17.79 19.29
C MET A 1 -13.02 18.48 18.74
N PRO A 2 -12.95 18.76 17.43
CA PRO A 2 -11.72 19.23 16.79
C PRO A 2 -11.26 20.62 17.27
N GLY A 3 -12.15 21.41 17.87
CA GLY A 3 -11.84 22.72 18.46
C GLY A 3 -11.41 22.68 19.93
N PHE A 4 -11.58 21.55 20.62
CA PHE A 4 -11.16 21.41 22.02
C PHE A 4 -9.68 21.01 22.07
N LYS A 5 -8.88 21.75 22.80
CA LYS A 5 -7.44 21.51 22.98
C LYS A 5 -7.20 20.92 24.35
N CYS A 6 -6.53 19.77 24.41
CA CYS A 6 -6.10 19.18 25.66
C CYS A 6 -5.03 20.05 26.33
N VAL A 7 -4.96 19.98 27.65
CA VAL A 7 -3.85 20.54 28.44
C VAL A 7 -3.02 19.35 28.94
N PRO A 8 -1.83 19.08 28.37
CA PRO A 8 -1.05 17.87 28.63
C PRO A 8 -0.86 17.55 30.12
N GLU A 9 -0.56 18.57 30.93
CA GLU A 9 -0.30 18.43 32.36
C GLU A 9 -1.55 18.08 33.18
N ILE A 10 -2.74 18.39 32.68
CA ILE A 10 -4.03 18.12 33.34
C ILE A 10 -4.64 16.83 32.82
N ASP A 11 -4.64 16.66 31.50
CA ASP A 11 -5.36 15.59 30.81
C ASP A 11 -4.53 14.31 30.65
N GLY A 12 -3.21 14.36 30.91
CA GLY A 12 -2.30 13.24 30.75
C GLY A 12 -2.02 12.88 29.29
N THR A 13 -2.16 13.85 28.38
CA THR A 13 -1.90 13.68 26.94
C THR A 13 -0.48 14.11 26.59
N HIS A 14 0.02 13.67 25.42
CA HIS A 14 1.34 14.08 24.93
C HIS A 14 1.35 15.55 24.46
N SER A 15 0.24 16.04 23.89
CA SER A 15 0.10 17.40 23.37
C SER A 15 -1.35 17.89 23.46
N GLU A 16 -1.63 19.07 22.90
CA GLU A 16 -2.99 19.61 22.80
C GLU A 16 -3.93 18.76 21.92
N ALA A 17 -3.36 17.89 21.08
CA ALA A 17 -4.09 16.94 20.25
C ALA A 17 -4.07 15.55 20.88
N ALA A 18 -5.22 14.88 20.88
CA ALA A 18 -5.37 13.53 21.40
C ALA A 18 -6.43 12.76 20.61
N ILE A 19 -6.09 11.54 20.20
CA ILE A 19 -7.00 10.59 19.57
C ILE A 19 -7.05 9.37 20.49
N LEU A 20 -8.16 9.24 21.20
CA LEU A 20 -8.33 8.26 22.27
C LEU A 20 -9.40 7.25 21.85
N VAL A 21 -9.09 5.96 22.00
CA VAL A 21 -10.00 4.86 21.72
C VAL A 21 -10.26 4.11 23.03
N ASP A 22 -11.52 4.12 23.47
CA ASP A 22 -12.00 3.29 24.57
C ASP A 22 -12.81 2.12 23.99
N TYR A 23 -12.24 0.92 24.06
CA TYR A 23 -12.85 -0.30 23.55
C TYR A 23 -14.00 -0.82 24.42
N GLU A 24 -14.01 -0.51 25.72
CA GLU A 24 -15.08 -0.94 26.64
C GLU A 24 -16.31 -0.06 26.47
N SER A 25 -16.11 1.25 26.47
CA SER A 25 -17.17 2.25 26.25
C SER A 25 -17.59 2.38 24.77
N LYS A 26 -16.83 1.77 23.85
CA LYS A 26 -17.01 1.87 22.38
C LYS A 26 -17.02 3.33 21.90
N LEU A 27 -16.07 4.11 22.41
CA LEU A 27 -15.97 5.54 22.19
C LEU A 27 -14.63 5.90 21.55
N VAL A 28 -14.69 6.78 20.54
CA VAL A 28 -13.51 7.49 20.02
C VAL A 28 -13.64 8.97 20.36
N ILE A 29 -12.60 9.53 20.97
CA ILE A 29 -12.50 10.96 21.27
C ILE A 29 -11.35 11.54 20.43
N ILE A 30 -11.66 12.54 19.61
CA ILE A 30 -10.67 13.31 18.83
C ILE A 30 -10.68 14.76 19.34
N CYS A 31 -9.55 15.19 19.89
CA CYS A 31 -9.31 16.54 20.41
C CYS A 31 -8.11 17.16 19.70
N GLY A 32 -8.10 18.48 19.54
CA GLY A 32 -6.97 19.28 19.04
C GLY A 32 -6.58 19.06 17.58
N SER A 33 -7.23 18.12 16.88
CA SER A 33 -7.00 17.86 15.45
C SER A 33 -8.25 18.14 14.63
N ARG A 34 -8.05 18.84 13.50
CA ARG A 34 -9.08 19.08 12.46
C ARG A 34 -8.91 18.16 11.26
N TYR A 35 -7.91 17.29 11.27
CA TYR A 35 -7.61 16.40 10.15
C TYR A 35 -8.66 15.29 10.07
N ALA A 36 -9.37 15.20 8.94
CA ALA A 36 -10.45 14.23 8.77
C ALA A 36 -9.94 12.77 8.82
N GLY A 37 -8.67 12.55 8.47
CA GLY A 37 -8.03 11.24 8.53
C GLY A 37 -8.02 10.61 9.93
N GLU A 38 -8.10 11.39 11.01
CA GLU A 38 -8.18 10.85 12.38
C GLU A 38 -9.49 10.08 12.61
N ILE A 39 -10.59 10.54 12.01
CA ILE A 39 -11.89 9.86 12.08
C ILE A 39 -11.80 8.51 11.34
N LYS A 40 -11.30 8.54 10.10
CA LYS A 40 -11.12 7.34 9.28
C LYS A 40 -10.22 6.31 9.99
N LYS A 41 -9.01 6.71 10.38
CA LYS A 41 -7.99 5.78 10.89
C LYS A 41 -8.21 5.31 12.33
N SER A 42 -9.00 6.03 13.13
CA SER A 42 -9.44 5.52 14.43
C SER A 42 -10.42 4.35 14.28
N ILE A 43 -11.38 4.45 13.35
CA ILE A 43 -12.27 3.32 13.00
C ILE A 43 -11.46 2.15 12.44
N PHE A 44 -10.51 2.42 11.54
CA PHE A 44 -9.63 1.36 11.03
C PHE A 44 -8.85 0.65 12.14
N SER A 45 -8.27 1.40 13.08
CA SER A 45 -7.58 0.85 14.25
C SER A 45 -8.51 -0.02 15.10
N ILE A 46 -9.78 0.38 15.27
CA ILE A 46 -10.78 -0.44 15.97
C ILE A 46 -11.05 -1.74 15.20
N MET A 47 -11.23 -1.68 13.88
CA MET A 47 -11.46 -2.85 13.05
C MET A 47 -10.27 -3.81 13.10
N ASN A 48 -9.03 -3.28 13.12
CA ASN A 48 -7.81 -4.07 13.31
C ASN A 48 -7.78 -4.80 14.66
N TYR A 49 -8.44 -4.29 15.70
CA TYR A 49 -8.57 -4.98 16.98
C TYR A 49 -9.70 -6.03 16.98
N VAL A 50 -10.88 -5.64 16.50
CA VAL A 50 -12.12 -6.42 16.67
C VAL A 50 -12.18 -7.60 15.70
N LEU A 51 -11.88 -7.38 14.41
CA LEU A 51 -12.07 -8.38 13.36
C LEU A 51 -11.20 -9.64 13.51
N PRO A 52 -9.93 -9.56 13.96
CA PRO A 52 -9.14 -10.76 14.23
C PRO A 52 -9.80 -11.70 15.25
N LYS A 53 -10.53 -11.17 16.23
CA LYS A 53 -11.26 -11.97 17.23
C LYS A 53 -12.48 -12.69 16.65
N MET A 54 -12.91 -12.27 15.47
CA MET A 54 -14.00 -12.85 14.69
C MET A 54 -13.50 -13.73 13.54
N GLY A 55 -12.19 -13.94 13.42
CA GLY A 55 -11.59 -14.71 12.31
C GLY A 55 -11.58 -13.99 10.95
N VAL A 56 -11.85 -12.69 10.94
CA VAL A 56 -11.79 -11.84 9.75
C VAL A 56 -10.45 -11.12 9.74
N PHE A 57 -9.70 -11.22 8.63
CA PHE A 57 -8.39 -10.58 8.50
C PHE A 57 -8.56 -9.13 8.04
N PRO A 58 -8.28 -8.12 8.90
CA PRO A 58 -8.30 -6.72 8.50
C PRO A 58 -7.03 -6.36 7.74
N MET A 59 -7.18 -5.55 6.69
CA MET A 59 -6.13 -5.28 5.72
C MET A 59 -6.07 -3.79 5.39
N HIS A 60 -4.85 -3.23 5.38
CA HIS A 60 -4.57 -1.91 4.81
C HIS A 60 -4.17 -2.08 3.34
N CYS A 61 -5.16 -2.21 2.48
CA CYS A 61 -5.01 -2.47 1.06
C CYS A 61 -6.16 -1.88 0.27
N SER A 62 -5.94 -1.57 -1.00
CA SER A 62 -7.05 -1.47 -1.95
C SER A 62 -7.48 -2.86 -2.41
N ALA A 63 -8.68 -2.97 -2.97
CA ALA A 63 -9.16 -4.23 -3.54
C ALA A 63 -10.03 -3.98 -4.79
N ASN A 64 -9.98 -4.92 -5.73
CA ASN A 64 -10.83 -4.90 -6.92
C ASN A 64 -11.26 -6.32 -7.31
N ILE A 65 -12.29 -6.41 -8.15
CA ILE A 65 -12.86 -7.67 -8.63
C ILE A 65 -12.93 -7.69 -10.15
N GLY A 66 -12.48 -8.79 -10.75
CA GLY A 66 -12.60 -9.02 -12.19
C GLY A 66 -14.01 -9.44 -12.59
N ARG A 67 -14.29 -9.42 -13.89
CA ARG A 67 -15.61 -9.82 -14.44
C ARG A 67 -16.01 -11.25 -14.09
N ASN A 68 -15.04 -12.13 -13.83
CA ASN A 68 -15.27 -13.52 -13.46
C ASN A 68 -15.40 -13.72 -11.94
N GLY A 69 -15.45 -12.63 -11.18
CA GLY A 69 -15.53 -12.66 -9.73
C GLY A 69 -14.19 -12.90 -9.03
N ASP A 70 -13.07 -12.96 -9.76
CA ASP A 70 -11.73 -13.10 -9.19
C ASP A 70 -11.31 -11.79 -8.51
N SER A 71 -11.17 -11.79 -7.18
CA SER A 71 -10.73 -10.61 -6.45
C SER A 71 -9.21 -10.54 -6.28
N ALA A 72 -8.70 -9.33 -6.10
CA ALA A 72 -7.31 -9.06 -5.78
C ALA A 72 -7.20 -7.96 -4.73
N VAL A 73 -6.13 -8.03 -3.94
CA VAL A 73 -5.81 -7.06 -2.88
C VAL A 73 -4.41 -6.49 -3.08
N PHE A 74 -4.26 -5.19 -2.85
CA PHE A 74 -3.03 -4.43 -3.09
C PHE A 74 -2.60 -3.73 -1.81
N PHE A 75 -1.65 -4.31 -1.09
CA PHE A 75 -1.02 -3.69 0.06
C PHE A 75 0.05 -2.71 -0.38
N GLY A 76 0.23 -1.65 0.39
CA GLY A 76 1.25 -0.65 0.12
C GLY A 76 1.05 0.56 1.01
N LEU A 77 2.09 1.36 1.17
CA LEU A 77 2.00 2.61 1.91
C LEU A 77 1.38 3.72 1.05
N SER A 78 1.20 4.90 1.63
CA SER A 78 0.74 6.06 0.86
C SER A 78 1.74 6.39 -0.25
N GLY A 79 1.25 6.68 -1.47
CA GLY A 79 2.09 7.04 -2.62
C GLY A 79 2.77 5.88 -3.36
N THR A 80 2.54 4.62 -2.95
CA THR A 80 3.07 3.42 -3.65
C THR A 80 2.16 2.93 -4.78
N GLY A 81 1.07 3.65 -5.09
CA GLY A 81 0.20 3.33 -6.23
C GLY A 81 -0.99 2.41 -5.93
N LYS A 82 -1.38 2.18 -4.66
CA LYS A 82 -2.57 1.37 -4.29
C LYS A 82 -3.82 1.81 -5.07
N THR A 83 -4.21 3.07 -4.93
CA THR A 83 -5.41 3.64 -5.56
C THR A 83 -5.31 3.60 -7.09
N THR A 84 -4.17 4.00 -7.64
CA THR A 84 -3.93 4.02 -9.09
C THR A 84 -4.01 2.63 -9.72
N LEU A 85 -3.49 1.59 -9.05
CA LEU A 85 -3.45 0.22 -9.57
C LEU A 85 -4.73 -0.57 -9.29
N SER A 86 -5.49 -0.23 -8.24
CA SER A 86 -6.82 -0.82 -8.03
C SER A 86 -7.89 -0.23 -8.96
N ALA A 87 -7.72 1.03 -9.38
CA ALA A 87 -8.50 1.67 -10.44
C ALA A 87 -8.06 1.16 -11.83
N ASP A 88 -8.39 -0.10 -12.08
CA ASP A 88 -8.18 -0.77 -13.37
C ASP A 88 -9.47 -0.67 -14.19
N PRO A 89 -9.43 -0.23 -15.46
CA PRO A 89 -10.64 -0.06 -16.28
C PRO A 89 -11.37 -1.37 -16.56
N ASP A 90 -10.71 -2.52 -16.47
CA ASP A 90 -11.30 -3.84 -16.73
C ASP A 90 -11.80 -4.55 -15.47
N ARG A 91 -11.65 -3.92 -14.30
CA ARG A 91 -12.02 -4.47 -13.00
C ARG A 91 -12.86 -3.47 -12.21
N MET A 92 -13.73 -3.99 -11.34
CA MET A 92 -14.54 -3.13 -10.49
C MET A 92 -13.83 -2.84 -9.17
N LEU A 93 -13.76 -1.59 -8.75
CA LEU A 93 -13.15 -1.16 -7.50
C LEU A 93 -14.05 -1.57 -6.32
N ILE A 94 -13.52 -2.36 -5.37
CA ILE A 94 -14.21 -2.68 -4.12
C ILE A 94 -14.00 -1.54 -3.11
N GLY A 95 -12.76 -1.05 -3.02
CA GLY A 95 -12.34 0.06 -2.15
C GLY A 95 -10.86 0.39 -2.32
N ASP A 96 -10.43 1.54 -1.82
CA ASP A 96 -9.07 2.07 -2.06
C ASP A 96 -8.08 1.89 -0.90
N ASP A 97 -8.52 1.54 0.32
CA ASP A 97 -7.62 1.60 1.47
C ASP A 97 -7.84 0.55 2.58
N GLU A 98 -9.08 0.20 2.94
CA GLU A 98 -9.35 -0.61 4.14
C GLU A 98 -10.36 -1.74 3.89
N HIS A 99 -9.92 -2.99 4.07
CA HIS A 99 -10.74 -4.16 3.73
C HIS A 99 -10.65 -5.28 4.78
N GLY A 100 -11.69 -6.11 4.84
CA GLY A 100 -11.71 -7.36 5.58
C GLY A 100 -11.69 -8.55 4.65
N TRP A 101 -10.89 -9.55 4.96
CA TRP A 101 -10.91 -10.85 4.29
C TRP A 101 -11.53 -11.89 5.23
N SER A 102 -12.79 -12.23 4.94
CA SER A 102 -13.56 -13.26 5.63
C SER A 102 -13.21 -14.65 5.09
N ASP A 103 -14.03 -15.68 5.34
CA ASP A 103 -13.77 -17.02 4.82
C ASP A 103 -14.14 -17.19 3.34
N ASP A 104 -15.06 -16.39 2.84
CA ASP A 104 -15.64 -16.49 1.50
C ASP A 104 -15.68 -15.16 0.75
N SER A 105 -15.35 -14.04 1.39
CA SER A 105 -15.45 -12.70 0.81
C SER A 105 -14.27 -11.78 1.15
N VAL A 106 -14.16 -10.74 0.34
CA VAL A 106 -13.45 -9.49 0.69
C VAL A 106 -14.45 -8.37 0.68
N PHE A 107 -14.43 -7.52 1.70
CA PHE A 107 -15.35 -6.41 1.80
C PHE A 107 -14.65 -5.14 2.26
N ASN A 108 -15.09 -4.00 1.73
CA ASN A 108 -14.64 -2.67 2.10
C ASN A 108 -15.20 -2.30 3.47
N PHE A 109 -14.41 -1.60 4.29
CA PHE A 109 -14.91 -1.00 5.54
C PHE A 109 -15.56 0.36 5.32
N GLU A 110 -15.26 0.98 4.17
CA GLU A 110 -15.60 2.36 3.86
C GLU A 110 -16.74 2.46 2.85
N GLY A 111 -17.44 3.59 2.85
CA GLY A 111 -18.45 3.95 1.85
C GLY A 111 -17.96 4.95 0.79
N GLY A 112 -16.64 5.19 0.75
CA GLY A 112 -16.03 6.21 -0.09
C GLY A 112 -14.52 6.06 -0.14
N CYS A 113 -13.87 7.00 -0.80
CA CYS A 113 -12.42 7.08 -0.90
C CYS A 113 -11.92 8.39 -0.28
N TYR A 114 -10.68 8.40 0.22
CA TYR A 114 -10.02 9.58 0.77
C TYR A 114 -8.66 9.78 0.09
N ALA A 115 -8.73 10.20 -1.17
CA ALA A 115 -7.60 10.24 -2.10
C ALA A 115 -6.69 11.44 -1.87
N LYS A 116 -5.42 11.30 -2.25
CA LYS A 116 -4.43 12.39 -2.27
C LYS A 116 -4.63 13.25 -3.51
N CYS A 117 -4.52 14.57 -3.38
CA CYS A 117 -4.76 15.52 -4.46
C CYS A 117 -3.49 16.13 -5.07
N ILE A 118 -2.35 16.10 -4.38
CA ILE A 118 -1.12 16.72 -4.94
C ILE A 118 -0.73 16.05 -6.26
N ASN A 119 -0.46 16.86 -7.27
CA ASN A 119 -0.17 16.50 -8.66
C ASN A 119 -1.29 15.74 -9.37
N LEU A 120 -2.54 15.79 -8.88
CA LEU A 120 -3.68 15.17 -9.53
C LEU A 120 -3.95 15.85 -10.89
N SER A 121 -4.08 15.05 -11.95
CA SER A 121 -4.42 15.53 -13.29
C SER A 121 -5.50 14.67 -13.94
N PRO A 122 -6.30 15.25 -14.86
CA PRO A 122 -7.31 14.49 -15.59
C PRO A 122 -6.69 13.42 -16.50
N GLU A 123 -5.44 13.57 -16.93
CA GLU A 123 -4.73 12.57 -17.72
C GLU A 123 -4.14 11.43 -16.88
N GLY A 124 -3.68 11.73 -15.65
CA GLY A 124 -3.01 10.77 -14.77
C GLY A 124 -3.98 9.84 -14.05
N GLU A 125 -5.02 10.42 -13.44
CA GLU A 125 -6.03 9.72 -12.65
C GLU A 125 -7.44 10.25 -12.95
N PRO A 126 -7.98 10.00 -14.17
CA PRO A 126 -9.25 10.55 -14.61
C PRO A 126 -10.42 10.19 -13.69
N GLU A 127 -10.45 8.98 -13.13
CA GLU A 127 -11.54 8.54 -12.26
C GLU A 127 -11.58 9.35 -10.95
N ILE A 128 -10.41 9.61 -10.36
CA ILE A 128 -10.30 10.39 -9.13
C ILE A 128 -10.61 11.86 -9.42
N TYR A 129 -10.05 12.41 -10.50
CA TYR A 129 -10.29 13.80 -10.90
C TYR A 129 -11.78 14.07 -11.13
N ASN A 130 -12.46 13.18 -11.86
CA ASN A 130 -13.90 13.29 -12.15
C ASN A 130 -14.80 13.01 -10.94
N ALA A 131 -14.27 12.37 -9.90
CA ALA A 131 -14.98 12.21 -8.62
C ALA A 131 -14.99 13.50 -7.79
N ILE A 132 -14.23 14.54 -8.16
CA ILE A 132 -14.27 15.84 -7.49
C ILE A 132 -15.44 16.66 -8.04
N LYS A 133 -16.61 16.49 -7.44
CA LYS A 133 -17.86 17.18 -7.81
C LYS A 133 -18.71 17.49 -6.58
N PHE A 134 -19.89 18.08 -6.76
CA PHE A 134 -20.80 18.37 -5.63
C PHE A 134 -21.06 17.11 -4.81
N GLY A 135 -20.80 17.18 -3.50
CA GLY A 135 -20.84 16.05 -2.56
C GLY A 135 -19.46 15.59 -2.08
N SER A 136 -18.39 15.94 -2.79
CA SER A 136 -17.01 15.70 -2.36
C SER A 136 -16.52 16.77 -1.36
N LEU A 137 -15.63 16.38 -0.46
CA LEU A 137 -14.98 17.27 0.52
C LEU A 137 -13.49 17.39 0.17
N VAL A 138 -13.05 18.58 -0.22
CA VAL A 138 -11.65 18.86 -0.50
C VAL A 138 -10.98 19.46 0.73
N GLU A 139 -9.81 18.96 1.09
CA GLU A 139 -9.07 19.33 2.31
C GLU A 139 -7.66 19.79 1.95
N ASN A 140 -7.31 21.01 2.35
CA ASN A 140 -5.99 21.64 2.15
C ASN A 140 -5.50 21.69 0.69
N VAL A 141 -6.42 21.78 -0.29
CA VAL A 141 -6.09 22.13 -1.68
C VAL A 141 -6.26 23.64 -1.86
N VAL A 142 -5.30 24.29 -2.51
CA VAL A 142 -5.40 25.71 -2.81
C VAL A 142 -6.44 25.91 -3.92
N MET A 143 -7.25 26.95 -3.79
CA MET A 143 -8.29 27.27 -4.75
C MET A 143 -8.13 28.72 -5.18
N ASP A 144 -8.11 28.95 -6.49
CA ASP A 144 -8.06 30.29 -7.05
C ASP A 144 -9.30 31.08 -6.62
N PRO A 145 -9.14 32.29 -6.05
CA PRO A 145 -10.24 33.03 -5.45
C PRO A 145 -11.27 33.53 -6.46
N GLU A 146 -10.87 33.74 -7.72
CA GLU A 146 -11.72 34.31 -8.77
C GLU A 146 -12.42 33.23 -9.59
N THR A 147 -11.64 32.30 -10.15
CA THR A 147 -12.10 31.20 -11.00
C THR A 147 -12.67 30.03 -10.21
N ARG A 148 -12.34 29.93 -8.91
CA ARG A 148 -12.71 28.82 -8.02
C ARG A 148 -12.15 27.46 -8.46
N GLN A 149 -11.13 27.47 -9.32
CA GLN A 149 -10.43 26.26 -9.74
C GLN A 149 -9.45 25.82 -8.66
N PHE A 150 -9.34 24.51 -8.45
CA PHE A 150 -8.35 23.93 -7.56
C PHE A 150 -6.98 23.91 -8.25
N ASP A 151 -5.94 24.33 -7.52
CA ASP A 151 -4.56 24.12 -7.92
C ASP A 151 -4.02 22.87 -7.21
N PHE A 152 -3.93 21.77 -7.95
CA PHE A 152 -3.43 20.50 -7.45
C PHE A 152 -1.89 20.44 -7.41
N TRP A 153 -1.18 21.45 -7.92
CA TRP A 153 0.28 21.52 -7.90
C TRP A 153 0.82 22.36 -6.75
N ASP A 154 -0.03 23.17 -6.11
CA ASP A 154 0.33 24.01 -4.98
C ASP A 154 0.28 23.23 -3.65
N ASP A 155 1.44 23.09 -3.00
CA ASP A 155 1.61 22.42 -1.71
C ASP A 155 1.77 23.38 -0.52
N SER A 156 1.56 24.68 -0.71
CA SER A 156 1.78 25.73 0.31
C SER A 156 0.97 25.54 1.59
N LEU A 157 -0.19 24.87 1.52
CA LEU A 157 -0.96 24.45 2.69
C LEU A 157 -0.51 23.08 3.21
N ALA A 158 -0.39 22.09 2.32
CA ALA A 158 0.07 20.76 2.65
C ALA A 158 0.39 19.94 1.39
N VAL A 159 1.55 19.25 1.41
CA VAL A 159 1.87 18.16 0.46
C VAL A 159 0.87 16.99 0.57
N ASN A 160 0.15 16.87 1.69
CA ASN A 160 -0.90 15.88 1.94
C ASN A 160 -2.30 16.49 1.75
N SER A 161 -2.51 17.26 0.69
CA SER A 161 -3.84 17.69 0.27
C SER A 161 -4.70 16.48 -0.14
N ARG A 162 -6.01 16.53 0.15
CA ARG A 162 -6.91 15.37 0.10
C ARG A 162 -8.27 15.72 -0.48
N VAL A 163 -8.98 14.69 -0.95
CA VAL A 163 -10.41 14.75 -1.26
C VAL A 163 -11.11 13.49 -0.76
N GLY A 164 -12.21 13.67 -0.04
CA GLY A 164 -13.15 12.62 0.32
C GLY A 164 -14.33 12.63 -0.64
N TYR A 165 -14.71 11.47 -1.19
CA TYR A 165 -15.89 11.33 -2.04
C TYR A 165 -16.57 9.96 -1.86
N PRO A 166 -17.90 9.86 -2.05
CA PRO A 166 -18.61 8.59 -2.04
C PRO A 166 -18.10 7.64 -3.12
N VAL A 167 -18.10 6.33 -2.84
CA VAL A 167 -17.55 5.33 -3.77
C VAL A 167 -18.32 5.30 -5.11
N GLU A 168 -19.61 5.63 -5.07
CA GLU A 168 -20.51 5.78 -6.23
C GLU A 168 -20.02 6.81 -7.26
N TYR A 169 -19.06 7.67 -6.91
CA TYR A 169 -18.50 8.63 -7.85
C TYR A 169 -17.47 8.02 -8.79
N ILE A 170 -16.97 6.82 -8.46
CA ILE A 170 -16.11 6.01 -9.33
C ILE A 170 -17.01 5.17 -10.25
N PRO A 171 -16.97 5.36 -11.58
CA PRO A 171 -17.92 4.71 -12.49
C PRO A 171 -17.89 3.18 -12.48
N ASN A 172 -16.72 2.59 -12.21
CA ASN A 172 -16.51 1.14 -12.13
C ASN A 172 -16.44 0.64 -10.67
N ALA A 173 -17.09 1.29 -9.71
CA ALA A 173 -17.17 0.78 -8.35
C ALA A 173 -18.11 -0.44 -8.24
N GLU A 174 -17.70 -1.44 -7.46
CA GLU A 174 -18.57 -2.51 -6.96
C GLU A 174 -19.39 -1.94 -5.78
N LEU A 175 -20.62 -1.51 -6.07
CA LEU A 175 -21.45 -0.76 -5.12
C LEU A 175 -21.87 -1.56 -3.87
N SER A 176 -21.81 -2.89 -3.92
CA SER A 176 -21.98 -3.70 -2.70
C SER A 176 -20.81 -3.56 -1.71
N GLY A 177 -19.68 -3.01 -2.17
CA GLY A 177 -18.44 -2.95 -1.41
C GLY A 177 -17.87 -4.33 -1.10
N MET A 178 -18.29 -5.39 -1.81
CA MET A 178 -17.94 -6.76 -1.48
C MET A 178 -17.67 -7.60 -2.74
N SER A 179 -16.60 -8.40 -2.67
CA SER A 179 -16.40 -9.54 -3.55
C SER A 179 -17.02 -10.79 -2.92
N PRO A 180 -17.89 -11.55 -3.62
CA PRO A 180 -18.39 -12.84 -3.16
C PRO A 180 -17.37 -13.97 -3.28
N SER A 181 -16.09 -13.63 -3.51
CA SER A 181 -14.97 -14.56 -3.55
C SER A 181 -13.79 -14.02 -2.74
N VAL A 182 -12.94 -14.94 -2.30
CA VAL A 182 -11.63 -14.65 -1.71
C VAL A 182 -10.58 -14.29 -2.78
N PRO A 183 -9.55 -13.49 -2.44
CA PRO A 183 -8.51 -13.10 -3.37
C PRO A 183 -7.80 -14.27 -4.02
N LYS A 184 -7.61 -14.16 -5.33
CA LYS A 184 -6.71 -15.04 -6.11
C LYS A 184 -5.31 -14.47 -6.23
N THR A 185 -5.18 -13.15 -6.07
CA THR A 185 -3.91 -12.44 -6.20
C THR A 185 -3.75 -11.45 -5.05
N VAL A 186 -2.60 -11.51 -4.37
CA VAL A 186 -2.18 -10.57 -3.34
C VAL A 186 -0.95 -9.84 -3.88
N ILE A 187 -0.98 -8.51 -3.86
CA ILE A 187 0.10 -7.67 -4.37
C ILE A 187 0.64 -6.81 -3.23
N PHE A 188 1.95 -6.82 -3.04
CA PHE A 188 2.67 -5.90 -2.18
C PHE A 188 3.35 -4.85 -3.04
N LEU A 189 3.01 -3.58 -2.83
CA LEU A 189 3.58 -2.45 -3.55
C LEU A 189 4.68 -1.82 -2.72
N ALA A 190 5.87 -1.73 -3.30
CA ALA A 190 7.01 -1.04 -2.70
C ALA A 190 7.52 0.02 -3.67
N ALA A 191 7.67 1.27 -3.20
CA ALA A 191 8.37 2.29 -3.97
C ALA A 191 9.86 2.22 -3.62
N ASP A 192 10.64 1.41 -4.34
CA ASP A 192 12.07 1.25 -4.11
C ASP A 192 12.90 2.34 -4.80
N ALA A 193 13.35 3.33 -4.06
CA ALA A 193 14.23 4.40 -4.55
C ALA A 193 15.69 3.98 -4.63
N TYR A 194 16.04 2.77 -4.15
CA TYR A 194 17.35 2.18 -4.40
C TYR A 194 17.48 1.63 -5.82
N GLY A 195 16.38 1.30 -6.50
CA GLY A 195 16.41 0.75 -7.86
C GLY A 195 16.97 -0.67 -7.94
N VAL A 196 16.81 -1.47 -6.89
CA VAL A 196 17.39 -2.82 -6.77
C VAL A 196 16.35 -3.92 -6.68
N LEU A 197 15.11 -3.64 -6.25
CA LEU A 197 14.04 -4.63 -6.27
C LEU A 197 13.60 -4.90 -7.73
N PRO A 198 13.39 -6.18 -8.11
CA PRO A 198 12.79 -6.53 -9.39
C PRO A 198 11.45 -5.81 -9.60
N PRO A 199 11.12 -5.39 -10.84
CA PRO A 199 9.85 -4.71 -11.12
C PRO A 199 8.62 -5.50 -10.65
N ILE A 200 8.66 -6.82 -10.78
CA ILE A 200 7.71 -7.75 -10.18
C ILE A 200 8.41 -9.04 -9.80
N SER A 201 8.04 -9.59 -8.65
CA SER A 201 8.52 -10.88 -8.15
C SER A 201 7.37 -11.71 -7.63
N LYS A 202 7.38 -13.02 -7.90
CA LYS A 202 6.51 -14.00 -7.25
C LYS A 202 7.16 -14.44 -5.94
N LEU A 203 6.37 -14.41 -4.87
CA LEU A 203 6.81 -14.79 -3.53
C LEU A 203 6.30 -16.19 -3.19
N ASP A 204 7.15 -16.98 -2.53
CA ASP A 204 6.68 -18.17 -1.81
C ASP A 204 5.97 -17.79 -0.49
N LYS A 205 5.44 -18.79 0.23
CA LYS A 205 4.72 -18.60 1.50
C LYS A 205 5.55 -17.85 2.55
N ASN A 206 6.81 -18.22 2.72
CA ASN A 206 7.67 -17.66 3.75
C ASN A 206 8.13 -16.26 3.36
N GLN A 207 8.43 -16.04 2.09
CA GLN A 207 8.72 -14.71 1.53
C GLN A 207 7.52 -13.78 1.68
N ALA A 208 6.30 -14.25 1.39
CA ALA A 208 5.09 -13.46 1.56
C ALA A 208 4.94 -12.96 3.01
N MET A 209 5.16 -13.84 4.00
CA MET A 209 5.14 -13.44 5.41
C MET A 209 6.27 -12.45 5.74
N TYR A 210 7.50 -12.71 5.24
CA TYR A 210 8.66 -11.86 5.49
C TYR A 210 8.43 -10.44 4.95
N TYR A 211 8.00 -10.31 3.70
CA TYR A 211 7.78 -9.02 3.05
C TYR A 211 6.53 -8.31 3.59
N PHE A 212 5.48 -9.04 3.96
CA PHE A 212 4.31 -8.46 4.61
C PHE A 212 4.67 -7.83 5.96
N VAL A 213 5.34 -8.59 6.83
CA VAL A 213 5.75 -8.08 8.15
C VAL A 213 6.79 -6.97 8.01
N SER A 214 7.69 -7.07 7.03
CA SER A 214 8.65 -5.98 6.78
C SER A 214 7.95 -4.70 6.35
N GLY A 215 6.97 -4.78 5.45
CA GLY A 215 6.21 -3.63 4.97
C GLY A 215 7.10 -2.53 4.38
N TYR A 216 7.98 -2.91 3.46
CA TYR A 216 9.00 -2.03 2.91
C TYR A 216 8.45 -1.04 1.87
N THR A 217 8.90 0.20 1.99
CA THR A 217 8.95 1.21 0.92
C THR A 217 10.20 2.07 1.13
N SER A 218 10.39 3.12 0.34
CA SER A 218 11.44 4.09 0.63
C SER A 218 10.98 5.54 0.43
N LYS A 219 11.71 6.45 1.07
CA LYS A 219 11.61 7.89 0.86
C LYS A 219 12.66 8.31 -0.17
N VAL A 220 12.26 9.21 -1.07
CA VAL A 220 13.09 9.68 -2.18
C VAL A 220 13.97 10.84 -1.70
N ALA A 221 15.24 10.84 -2.12
CA ALA A 221 16.11 11.99 -1.93
C ALA A 221 15.50 13.27 -2.51
N GLY A 222 15.57 14.37 -1.77
CA GLY A 222 15.07 15.69 -2.20
C GLY A 222 13.56 15.92 -2.06
N THR A 223 12.76 14.92 -1.64
CA THR A 223 11.31 15.08 -1.42
C THR A 223 10.93 15.40 0.02
N GLU A 224 11.84 15.22 0.97
CA GLU A 224 11.68 15.59 2.38
C GLU A 224 12.90 16.39 2.85
N ILE A 225 12.68 17.39 3.71
CA ILE A 225 13.74 18.24 4.25
C ILE A 225 14.80 17.37 4.94
N GLY A 226 16.04 17.42 4.44
CA GLY A 226 17.18 16.70 5.01
C GLY A 226 17.48 15.31 4.42
N VAL A 227 16.72 14.84 3.41
CA VAL A 227 16.97 13.53 2.76
C VAL A 227 17.83 13.72 1.50
N THR A 228 19.11 13.36 1.59
CA THR A 228 20.09 13.45 0.47
C THR A 228 20.33 12.12 -0.25
N GLU A 229 19.96 10.99 0.36
CA GLU A 229 20.02 9.65 -0.21
C GLU A 229 18.68 8.91 0.05
N PRO A 230 18.32 7.89 -0.75
CA PRO A 230 17.16 7.05 -0.46
C PRO A 230 17.18 6.47 0.97
N ILE A 231 16.09 6.63 1.72
CA ILE A 231 15.97 6.08 3.08
C ILE A 231 14.94 4.95 3.07
N PRO A 232 15.30 3.72 3.50
CA PRO A 232 14.34 2.64 3.58
C PRO A 232 13.35 2.94 4.71
N THR A 233 12.08 2.72 4.44
CA THR A 233 10.99 2.86 5.42
C THR A 233 10.30 1.52 5.55
N PHE A 234 10.22 1.03 6.77
CA PHE A 234 9.53 -0.21 7.10
C PHE A 234 8.33 0.14 7.96
N SER A 235 7.14 -0.20 7.49
CA SER A 235 5.91 -0.07 8.26
C SER A 235 5.26 -1.43 8.31
N THR A 236 5.36 -2.07 9.47
CA THR A 236 4.88 -3.43 9.68
C THR A 236 3.48 -3.67 9.11
N CYS A 237 3.31 -4.76 8.36
CA CYS A 237 2.06 -5.13 7.68
C CYS A 237 1.51 -4.05 6.72
N PHE A 238 2.38 -3.14 6.25
CA PHE A 238 2.03 -1.95 5.48
C PHE A 238 1.07 -0.98 6.20
N GLY A 239 0.95 -1.06 7.53
CA GLY A 239 -0.06 -0.30 8.28
C GLY A 239 0.25 -0.12 9.76
N GLU A 240 1.52 -0.15 10.16
CA GLU A 240 1.98 -0.15 11.56
C GLU A 240 1.25 0.83 12.50
N PRO A 241 0.97 2.10 12.13
CA PRO A 241 0.28 3.04 13.01
C PRO A 241 -1.14 2.63 13.42
N PHE A 242 -1.74 1.68 12.70
CA PHE A 242 -3.15 1.29 12.86
C PHE A 242 -3.31 -0.12 13.45
N LEU A 243 -2.22 -0.72 13.96
CA LEU A 243 -2.20 -2.10 14.45
C LEU A 243 -2.17 -2.14 15.99
N PRO A 244 -3.32 -2.34 16.66
CA PRO A 244 -3.38 -2.45 18.12
C PRO A 244 -2.97 -3.84 18.66
N LEU A 245 -2.72 -4.81 17.78
CA LEU A 245 -2.31 -6.18 18.14
C LEU A 245 -0.88 -6.41 17.68
N HIS A 246 -0.23 -7.42 18.25
CA HIS A 246 1.11 -7.80 17.82
C HIS A 246 1.14 -8.20 16.34
N PRO A 247 2.13 -7.77 15.53
CA PRO A 247 2.22 -8.05 14.10
C PRO A 247 2.09 -9.53 13.69
N SER A 248 2.55 -10.44 14.55
CA SER A 248 2.46 -11.89 14.30
C SER A 248 1.01 -12.39 14.15
N VAL A 249 0.04 -11.70 14.74
CA VAL A 249 -1.39 -12.02 14.58
C VAL A 249 -1.79 -11.81 13.12
N TYR A 250 -1.57 -10.62 12.57
CA TYR A 250 -1.93 -10.29 11.19
C TYR A 250 -1.12 -11.12 10.18
N ALA A 251 0.16 -11.37 10.47
CA ALA A 251 1.02 -12.18 9.61
C ALA A 251 0.52 -13.64 9.51
N LYS A 252 0.09 -14.22 10.66
CA LYS A 252 -0.50 -15.55 10.70
C LYS A 252 -1.82 -15.58 9.93
N MET A 253 -2.69 -14.58 10.12
CA MET A 253 -3.96 -14.50 9.40
C MET A 253 -3.75 -14.43 7.88
N LEU A 254 -2.82 -13.60 7.39
CA LEU A 254 -2.46 -13.55 5.98
C LEU A 254 -2.02 -14.93 5.47
N ALA A 255 -1.12 -15.60 6.20
CA ALA A 255 -0.60 -16.90 5.80
C ALA A 255 -1.72 -17.95 5.67
N GLU A 256 -2.63 -18.00 6.66
CA GLU A 256 -3.78 -18.91 6.66
C GLU A 256 -4.74 -18.60 5.51
N LYS A 257 -5.03 -17.32 5.26
CA LYS A 257 -5.94 -16.89 4.19
C LYS A 257 -5.38 -17.19 2.80
N VAL A 258 -4.10 -16.90 2.56
CA VAL A 258 -3.40 -17.22 1.31
C VAL A 258 -3.33 -18.73 1.07
N GLU A 259 -3.02 -19.51 2.10
CA GLU A 259 -2.98 -20.97 2.01
C GLU A 259 -4.35 -21.57 1.70
N LYS A 260 -5.41 -21.12 2.39
CA LYS A 260 -6.78 -21.58 2.20
C LYS A 260 -7.34 -21.22 0.82
N SER A 261 -7.04 -20.03 0.30
CA SER A 261 -7.56 -19.58 -1.00
C SER A 261 -6.73 -20.05 -2.20
N GLY A 262 -5.49 -20.46 -1.96
CA GLY A 262 -4.50 -20.73 -2.99
C GLY A 262 -4.00 -19.46 -3.71
N ALA A 263 -4.15 -18.28 -3.08
CA ALA A 263 -3.75 -17.01 -3.67
C ALA A 263 -2.26 -16.99 -4.05
N LYS A 264 -1.95 -16.32 -5.16
CA LYS A 264 -0.56 -16.01 -5.54
C LYS A 264 -0.16 -14.66 -4.97
N VAL A 265 1.03 -14.59 -4.40
CA VAL A 265 1.55 -13.36 -3.78
C VAL A 265 2.68 -12.79 -4.64
N TYR A 266 2.60 -11.50 -4.94
CA TYR A 266 3.59 -10.78 -5.73
C TYR A 266 4.11 -9.55 -5.01
N LEU A 267 5.39 -9.26 -5.16
CA LEU A 267 6.02 -7.99 -4.79
C LEU A 267 6.25 -7.18 -6.06
N VAL A 268 5.72 -5.96 -6.11
CA VAL A 268 5.82 -5.06 -7.26
C VAL A 268 6.57 -3.80 -6.85
N ASN A 269 7.65 -3.50 -7.58
CA ASN A 269 8.39 -2.26 -7.41
C ASN A 269 7.74 -1.15 -8.25
N THR A 270 7.06 -0.22 -7.58
CA THR A 270 6.45 0.98 -8.16
C THR A 270 7.36 2.22 -8.05
N GLY A 271 8.58 2.01 -7.59
CA GLY A 271 9.62 3.01 -7.38
C GLY A 271 10.51 3.13 -8.61
N TRP A 272 11.82 3.07 -8.40
CA TRP A 272 12.84 3.37 -9.40
C TRP A 272 13.50 2.10 -9.95
N ASN A 273 14.18 2.24 -11.08
CA ASN A 273 15.07 1.25 -11.67
C ASN A 273 16.54 1.71 -11.56
N GLY A 274 17.46 0.94 -12.16
CA GLY A 274 18.89 1.24 -12.15
C GLY A 274 19.35 2.46 -12.95
N THR A 275 18.46 3.07 -13.74
CA THR A 275 18.77 4.34 -14.43
C THR A 275 18.43 5.56 -13.58
N GLY A 276 17.80 5.37 -12.40
CA GLY A 276 17.29 6.46 -11.58
C GLY A 276 15.97 7.04 -12.09
N GLU A 277 15.29 6.35 -13.01
CA GLU A 277 13.94 6.71 -13.45
C GLU A 277 12.89 5.91 -12.69
N ARG A 278 11.75 6.56 -12.39
CA ARG A 278 10.61 5.86 -11.81
C ARG A 278 9.99 4.91 -12.85
N MET A 279 9.56 3.73 -12.41
CA MET A 279 8.91 2.73 -13.25
C MET A 279 7.70 3.36 -13.95
N LYS A 280 7.63 3.22 -15.28
CA LYS A 280 6.51 3.73 -16.06
C LYS A 280 5.22 3.06 -15.60
N LEU A 281 4.17 3.86 -15.44
CA LEU A 281 2.86 3.36 -14.99
C LEU A 281 2.30 2.30 -15.95
N SER A 282 2.51 2.47 -17.26
CA SER A 282 2.10 1.49 -18.28
C SER A 282 2.75 0.12 -18.08
N TYR A 283 4.05 0.07 -17.76
CA TYR A 283 4.74 -1.19 -17.45
C TYR A 283 4.24 -1.80 -16.15
N THR A 284 4.01 -0.98 -15.12
CA THR A 284 3.47 -1.44 -13.84
C THR A 284 2.08 -2.06 -14.03
N ARG A 285 1.19 -1.40 -14.79
CA ARG A 285 -0.13 -1.93 -15.14
C ARG A 285 0.00 -3.25 -15.90
N ALA A 286 0.86 -3.35 -16.91
CA ALA A 286 1.06 -4.61 -17.65
C ALA A 286 1.52 -5.77 -16.75
N MET A 287 2.44 -5.53 -15.80
CA MET A 287 2.88 -6.55 -14.84
C MET A 287 1.77 -6.97 -13.88
N VAL A 288 1.00 -6.00 -13.37
CA VAL A 288 -0.15 -6.25 -12.50
C VAL A 288 -1.21 -7.05 -13.25
N THR A 289 -1.57 -6.65 -14.47
CA THR A 289 -2.52 -7.40 -15.32
C THR A 289 -2.04 -8.83 -15.53
N ALA A 290 -0.76 -9.06 -15.85
CA ALA A 290 -0.21 -10.40 -16.01
C ALA A 290 -0.30 -11.26 -14.72
N ALA A 291 -0.18 -10.64 -13.55
CA ALA A 291 -0.36 -11.31 -12.26
C ALA A 291 -1.84 -11.59 -11.94
N LEU A 292 -2.75 -10.72 -12.34
CA LEU A 292 -4.20 -10.86 -12.14
C LEU A 292 -4.79 -11.93 -13.07
N THR A 293 -4.38 -11.94 -14.34
CA THR A 293 -4.86 -12.92 -15.35
C THR A 293 -4.16 -14.27 -15.24
N GLY A 294 -3.05 -14.34 -14.52
CA GLY A 294 -2.20 -15.53 -14.42
C GLY A 294 -1.28 -15.76 -15.62
N GLU A 295 -1.27 -14.86 -16.61
CA GLU A 295 -0.36 -14.94 -17.77
C GLU A 295 1.12 -14.95 -17.36
N ILE A 296 1.46 -14.29 -16.24
CA ILE A 296 2.83 -14.30 -15.68
C ILE A 296 3.35 -15.71 -15.38
N GLU A 297 2.46 -16.66 -15.10
CA GLU A 297 2.81 -18.06 -14.78
C GLU A 297 3.34 -18.83 -16.00
N LYS A 298 3.12 -18.33 -17.21
CA LYS A 298 3.68 -18.91 -18.45
C LYS A 298 5.14 -18.50 -18.68
N SER A 299 5.63 -17.50 -17.96
CA SER A 299 7.01 -17.04 -18.05
C SER A 299 7.96 -18.04 -17.41
N ARG A 300 9.22 -18.06 -17.87
CA ARG A 300 10.29 -18.69 -17.10
C ARG A 300 10.64 -17.78 -15.92
N PHE A 301 10.86 -18.36 -14.76
CA PHE A 301 11.33 -17.60 -13.59
C PHE A 301 12.80 -17.86 -13.33
N VAL A 302 13.52 -16.80 -12.96
CA VAL A 302 14.88 -16.84 -12.44
C VAL A 302 14.88 -16.39 -10.99
N LYS A 303 15.81 -16.88 -10.19
CA LYS A 303 15.93 -16.50 -8.78
C LYS A 303 16.83 -15.28 -8.65
N ASP A 304 16.35 -14.23 -8.00
CA ASP A 304 17.19 -13.10 -7.63
C ASP A 304 18.27 -13.55 -6.62
N PRO A 305 19.56 -13.21 -6.83
CA PRO A 305 20.64 -13.71 -5.98
C PRO A 305 20.67 -13.11 -4.57
N THR A 306 20.15 -11.89 -4.38
CA THR A 306 20.21 -11.15 -3.11
C THR A 306 18.96 -11.41 -2.28
N PHE A 307 17.80 -11.18 -2.86
CA PHE A 307 16.48 -11.25 -2.24
C PHE A 307 15.88 -12.66 -2.32
N GLY A 308 16.39 -13.52 -3.21
CA GLY A 308 15.94 -14.90 -3.33
C GLY A 308 14.53 -15.07 -3.94
N VAL A 309 13.91 -13.99 -4.39
CA VAL A 309 12.57 -13.97 -4.98
C VAL A 309 12.57 -14.48 -6.42
N ALA A 310 11.42 -14.97 -6.90
CA ALA A 310 11.28 -15.48 -8.26
C ALA A 310 10.87 -14.35 -9.22
N VAL A 311 11.70 -14.08 -10.22
CA VAL A 311 11.53 -12.98 -11.18
C VAL A 311 11.20 -13.56 -12.57
N PRO A 312 10.11 -13.13 -13.24
CA PRO A 312 9.80 -13.59 -14.59
C PRO A 312 10.82 -13.05 -15.59
N THR A 313 11.17 -13.84 -16.60
CA THR A 313 12.12 -13.41 -17.65
C THR A 313 11.48 -12.59 -18.76
N SER A 314 10.15 -12.64 -18.88
CA SER A 314 9.38 -11.90 -19.88
C SER A 314 7.94 -11.66 -19.42
N ILE A 315 7.40 -10.50 -19.77
CA ILE A 315 6.00 -10.10 -19.62
C ILE A 315 5.63 -9.30 -20.88
N GLU A 316 4.48 -9.58 -21.47
CA GLU A 316 4.01 -8.83 -22.65
C GLU A 316 3.86 -7.34 -22.34
N GLY A 317 4.32 -6.48 -23.26
CA GLY A 317 4.29 -5.02 -23.08
C GLY A 317 5.36 -4.45 -22.13
N VAL A 318 6.23 -5.29 -21.56
CA VAL A 318 7.34 -4.84 -20.70
C VAL A 318 8.69 -5.27 -21.32
N PRO A 319 9.62 -4.33 -21.56
CA PRO A 319 10.96 -4.68 -22.02
C PRO A 319 11.65 -5.65 -21.07
N SER A 320 12.11 -6.79 -21.58
CA SER A 320 12.60 -7.91 -20.74
C SER A 320 13.88 -7.55 -19.98
N GLU A 321 14.68 -6.62 -20.49
CA GLU A 321 15.83 -6.07 -19.80
C GLU A 321 15.47 -5.35 -18.50
N LEU A 322 14.26 -4.78 -18.38
CA LEU A 322 13.83 -4.10 -17.15
C LEU A 322 13.52 -5.09 -16.03
N LEU A 323 13.06 -6.30 -16.37
CA LEU A 323 12.62 -7.30 -15.38
C LEU A 323 13.75 -7.77 -14.48
N ILE A 324 15.00 -7.72 -14.96
CA ILE A 324 16.20 -8.04 -14.17
C ILE A 324 16.90 -6.73 -13.81
N PRO A 325 16.79 -6.23 -12.56
CA PRO A 325 17.29 -4.91 -12.18
C PRO A 325 18.74 -4.66 -12.57
N GLU A 326 19.61 -5.66 -12.37
CA GLU A 326 21.03 -5.59 -12.73
C GLU A 326 21.23 -5.05 -14.14
N ASN A 327 20.41 -5.44 -15.12
CA ASN A 327 20.54 -5.03 -16.53
C ASN A 327 20.35 -3.52 -16.73
N THR A 328 19.59 -2.86 -15.86
CA THR A 328 19.31 -1.41 -15.95
C THR A 328 20.39 -0.54 -15.32
N TRP A 329 21.32 -1.13 -14.57
CA TRP A 329 22.46 -0.43 -13.98
C TRP A 329 23.63 -0.35 -14.95
N ALA A 330 24.19 0.86 -15.13
CA ALA A 330 25.42 1.06 -15.90
C ALA A 330 26.63 0.41 -15.22
N ASP A 331 26.76 0.57 -13.90
CA ASP A 331 27.80 -0.07 -13.09
C ASP A 331 27.23 -1.21 -12.24
N LYS A 332 27.65 -2.45 -12.55
CA LYS A 332 27.21 -3.65 -11.83
C LYS A 332 27.78 -3.72 -10.41
N ALA A 333 28.91 -3.07 -10.13
CA ALA A 333 29.46 -3.00 -8.78
C ALA A 333 28.58 -2.11 -7.87
N SER A 334 28.17 -0.94 -8.36
CA SER A 334 27.22 -0.06 -7.68
C SER A 334 25.86 -0.72 -7.44
N TYR A 335 25.36 -1.50 -8.41
CA TYR A 335 24.16 -2.33 -8.22
C TYR A 335 24.31 -3.29 -7.03
N LYS A 336 25.39 -4.07 -7.00
CA LYS A 336 25.66 -5.04 -5.93
C LYS A 336 25.82 -4.36 -4.57
N ALA A 337 26.50 -3.23 -4.50
CA ALA A 337 26.64 -2.45 -3.27
C ALA A 337 25.28 -1.95 -2.76
N SER A 338 24.42 -1.46 -3.66
CA SER A 338 23.05 -1.02 -3.32
C SER A 338 22.16 -2.18 -2.87
N CYS A 339 22.26 -3.33 -3.54
CA CYS A 339 21.59 -4.57 -3.11
C CYS A 339 21.97 -4.95 -1.69
N GLN A 340 23.28 -4.95 -1.36
CA GLN A 340 23.76 -5.26 -0.02
C GLN A 340 23.30 -4.25 1.03
N LYS A 341 23.25 -2.95 0.71
CA LYS A 341 22.75 -1.90 1.60
C LYS A 341 21.28 -2.13 1.95
N LEU A 342 20.44 -2.41 0.94
CA LEU A 342 19.03 -2.70 1.16
C LEU A 342 18.82 -4.03 1.90
N ALA A 343 19.53 -5.09 1.51
CA ALA A 343 19.47 -6.40 2.17
C ALA A 343 19.81 -6.32 3.67
N LYS A 344 20.88 -5.60 4.03
CA LYS A 344 21.23 -5.34 5.44
C LYS A 344 20.13 -4.59 6.17
N SER A 345 19.49 -3.61 5.53
CA SER A 345 18.39 -2.84 6.13
C SER A 345 17.17 -3.73 6.41
N PHE A 346 16.84 -4.65 5.49
CA PHE A 346 15.80 -5.66 5.73
C PHE A 346 16.14 -6.57 6.91
N VAL A 347 17.35 -7.12 6.95
CA VAL A 347 17.77 -8.04 8.04
C VAL A 347 17.79 -7.32 9.38
N GLU A 348 18.29 -6.09 9.45
CA GLU A 348 18.29 -5.28 10.67
C GLU A 348 16.86 -4.97 11.13
N ASN A 349 15.99 -4.53 10.21
CA ASN A 349 14.58 -4.32 10.50
C ASN A 349 13.88 -5.62 10.93
N PHE A 350 14.30 -6.79 10.48
CA PHE A 350 13.60 -8.02 10.85
C PHE A 350 13.89 -8.47 12.30
N LYS A 351 14.97 -7.96 12.93
CA LYS A 351 15.35 -8.33 14.31
C LYS A 351 14.33 -7.92 15.37
N ARG A 352 13.47 -6.93 15.11
CA ARG A 352 12.38 -6.52 16.03
C ARG A 352 11.28 -7.57 16.16
N TYR A 353 11.22 -8.57 15.28
CA TYR A 353 10.16 -9.58 15.29
C TYR A 353 10.63 -10.86 15.97
N SER A 354 10.30 -11.00 17.26
CA SER A 354 10.73 -12.12 18.12
C SER A 354 9.88 -13.40 18.01
N HIS A 355 8.70 -13.32 17.39
CA HIS A 355 7.71 -14.42 17.35
C HIS A 355 7.44 -14.91 15.92
N ILE A 356 8.47 -14.92 15.09
CA ILE A 356 8.43 -15.38 13.70
C ILE A 356 9.29 -16.64 13.55
N SER A 357 8.84 -17.60 12.74
CA SER A 357 9.55 -18.87 12.56
C SER A 357 10.86 -18.71 11.78
N ASP A 358 11.81 -19.61 12.03
CA ASP A 358 13.11 -19.60 11.37
C ASP A 358 13.01 -19.70 9.85
N GLU A 359 11.99 -20.39 9.32
CA GLU A 359 11.75 -20.51 7.89
C GLU A 359 11.42 -19.16 7.25
N VAL A 360 10.63 -18.32 7.94
CA VAL A 360 10.31 -16.97 7.49
C VAL A 360 11.54 -16.08 7.58
N VAL A 361 12.31 -16.16 8.67
CA VAL A 361 13.58 -15.40 8.81
C VAL A 361 14.55 -15.75 7.67
N LYS A 362 14.70 -17.05 7.34
CA LYS A 362 15.56 -17.54 6.25
C LYS A 362 15.05 -17.19 4.85
N ALA A 363 13.79 -16.81 4.71
CA ALA A 363 13.21 -16.37 3.44
C ALA A 363 13.55 -14.90 3.09
N GLY A 364 14.13 -14.16 4.04
CA GLY A 364 14.63 -12.81 3.82
C GLY A 364 15.88 -12.75 2.93
N PRO A 365 16.37 -11.52 2.67
CA PRO A 365 17.55 -11.30 1.83
C PRO A 365 18.81 -11.91 2.43
N LYS A 366 19.73 -12.33 1.56
CA LYS A 366 21.05 -12.85 1.92
C LYS A 366 22.08 -11.71 1.84
N ILE A 367 22.90 -11.59 2.89
CA ILE A 367 23.99 -10.60 2.98
C ILE A 367 25.28 -11.20 2.46
#